data_AF-K1SE15-F1
#
_entry.id   AF-K1SE15-F1
#
_cell.length_a   1.000
_cell.length_b   1.000
_cell.length_c   1.000
_cell.angle_alpha   90.00
_cell.angle_beta   90.00
_cell.angle_gamma   90.00
#
_symmetry.space_group_name_H-M   'P 1'
#
loop_
_entity.id
_entity.type
_entity.pdbx_description
1 polymer ?
#
loop_
_entity_poly.entity_id
_entity_poly.type
_entity_poly.pdbx_seq_one_letter_code
_entity_poly.pdbx_strand_id
1 'polypeptide(L)'
;MNLSTGEVTKVIDTEFKTGHIQASRFTPGEIVFCNETGGDAHQRMWFCTADGTVFKPLYKETPLDWVTHETFATKDFVYFNILGFQPRLRKQASGIVRINLRTDDVELIGQVELEKDRQAIDGQLVGRGFWHCNASRDNKWAAGDTFGGNVWLVNVQTGERHWLASDTKMKPDHAHPS
;
A
#
# COMPACT_ATOMS: atom_id res chain seq x y z
N MET A 1 19.99 -3.24 13.03
CA MET A 1 21.13 -4.16 13.23
C MET A 1 22.32 -3.59 12.48
N ASN A 2 23.46 -3.45 13.15
CA ASN A 2 24.73 -3.20 12.50
C ASN A 2 25.19 -4.51 11.83
N LEU A 3 25.31 -4.52 10.51
CA LEU A 3 25.64 -5.75 9.76
C LEU A 3 27.07 -6.23 9.97
N SER A 4 27.98 -5.33 10.38
CA SER A 4 29.39 -5.67 10.62
C SER A 4 29.61 -6.21 12.03
N THR A 5 28.89 -5.69 13.03
CA THR A 5 29.07 -6.06 14.45
C THR A 5 28.00 -7.02 14.97
N GLY A 6 26.88 -7.15 14.26
CA GLY A 6 25.70 -7.89 14.74
C GLY A 6 24.90 -7.15 15.82
N GLU A 7 25.33 -5.96 16.24
CA GLU A 7 24.66 -5.19 17.28
C GLU A 7 23.24 -4.82 16.87
N VAL A 8 22.28 -5.04 17.78
CA VAL A 8 20.88 -4.68 17.59
C VAL A 8 20.52 -3.56 18.56
N THR A 9 20.11 -2.43 18.00
CA THR A 9 19.61 -1.28 18.76
C THR A 9 18.09 -1.28 18.72
N LYS A 10 17.47 -1.04 19.87
CA LYS A 10 16.03 -0.79 19.96
C LYS A 10 15.71 0.59 19.40
N VAL A 11 14.65 0.68 18.58
CA VAL A 11 14.17 1.95 17.99
C VAL A 11 12.98 2.48 18.78
N ILE A 12 11.89 1.72 18.85
CA ILE A 12 10.65 2.06 19.57
C ILE A 12 9.99 0.80 20.16
N ASP A 13 9.08 0.97 21.12
CA ASP A 13 8.09 -0.05 21.51
C ASP A 13 6.73 0.29 20.90
N THR A 14 5.93 -0.74 20.59
CA THR A 14 4.54 -0.58 20.14
C THR A 14 3.61 -1.38 21.05
N GLU A 15 2.41 -0.86 21.31
CA GLU A 15 1.36 -1.56 22.07
C GLU A 15 0.58 -2.58 21.21
N PHE A 16 0.93 -2.67 19.92
CA PHE A 16 0.33 -3.56 18.94
C PHE A 16 1.38 -4.47 18.29
N LYS A 17 0.92 -5.51 17.61
CA LYS A 17 1.78 -6.42 16.86
C LYS A 17 2.37 -5.70 15.65
N THR A 18 3.69 -5.53 15.64
CA THR A 18 4.38 -4.95 14.48
C THR A 18 4.56 -5.98 13.37
N GLY A 19 4.27 -5.59 12.13
CA GLY A 19 4.51 -6.36 10.92
C GLY A 19 5.02 -5.50 9.77
N HIS A 20 5.32 -6.16 8.64
CA HIS A 20 5.68 -5.53 7.36
C HIS A 20 6.68 -4.36 7.47
N ILE A 21 7.77 -4.58 8.21
CA ILE A 21 8.78 -3.55 8.45
C ILE A 21 9.60 -3.32 7.18
N GLN A 22 9.67 -2.08 6.74
CA GLN A 22 10.41 -1.61 5.58
C GLN A 22 11.34 -0.49 5.99
N ALA A 23 12.63 -0.64 5.70
CA ALA A 23 13.57 0.46 5.73
C ALA A 23 13.59 1.17 4.37
N SER A 24 13.56 2.49 4.38
CA SER A 24 13.67 3.28 3.15
C SER A 24 15.00 3.01 2.46
N ARG A 25 14.93 2.72 1.16
CA ARG A 25 16.12 2.58 0.28
C ARG A 25 16.65 3.94 -0.18
N PHE A 26 15.95 5.03 0.13
CA PHE A 26 16.19 6.37 -0.42
C PHE A 26 16.67 7.37 0.63
N THR A 27 16.23 7.20 1.87
CA THR A 27 16.61 8.07 3.00
C THR A 27 16.94 7.17 4.19
N PRO A 28 18.23 7.04 4.54
CA PRO A 28 18.64 6.23 5.69
C PRO A 28 17.92 6.64 6.97
N GLY A 29 17.48 5.66 7.73
CA GLY A 29 16.81 5.86 9.01
C GLY A 29 15.29 6.02 8.94
N GLU A 30 14.69 6.15 7.76
CA GLU A 30 13.23 6.17 7.64
C GLU A 30 12.68 4.74 7.60
N ILE A 31 11.66 4.48 8.42
CA ILE A 31 11.07 3.16 8.58
C ILE A 31 9.55 3.27 8.48
N VAL A 32 8.95 2.41 7.66
CA VAL A 32 7.50 2.19 7.60
C VAL A 32 7.21 0.77 8.07
N PHE A 33 6.14 0.60 8.81
CA PHE A 33 5.69 -0.69 9.33
C PHE A 33 4.18 -0.64 9.59
N CYS A 34 3.60 -1.79 9.95
CA CYS A 34 2.17 -1.87 10.21
C CYS A 34 1.81 -2.46 11.57
N ASN A 35 0.60 -2.12 12.02
CA ASN A 35 -0.15 -2.89 13.00
C ASN A 35 -0.75 -4.13 12.29
N GLU A 36 -0.18 -5.30 12.57
CA GLU A 36 -0.53 -6.56 11.92
C GLU A 36 -1.68 -7.28 12.65
N THR A 37 -2.84 -7.30 12.01
CA THR A 37 -4.07 -7.95 12.51
C THR A 37 -4.51 -9.15 11.69
N GLY A 38 -3.85 -9.44 10.55
CA GLY A 38 -4.31 -10.39 9.54
C GLY A 38 -5.49 -9.90 8.70
N GLY A 39 -5.92 -8.65 8.87
CA GLY A 39 -7.07 -8.07 8.19
C GLY A 39 -7.12 -6.55 8.33
N ASP A 40 -8.31 -6.03 8.65
CA ASP A 40 -8.51 -4.60 8.90
C ASP A 40 -7.86 -4.19 10.23
N ALA A 41 -7.44 -2.94 10.34
CA ALA A 41 -6.93 -2.36 11.57
C ALA A 41 -7.49 -0.95 11.73
N HIS A 42 -7.72 -0.50 12.97
CA HIS A 42 -8.16 0.88 13.21
C HIS A 42 -7.11 1.92 12.76
N GLN A 43 -5.82 1.55 12.86
CA GLN A 43 -4.70 2.35 12.39
C GLN A 43 -3.57 1.38 12.01
N ARG A 44 -3.45 1.10 10.71
CA ARG A 44 -2.51 0.15 10.13
C ARG A 44 -1.14 0.75 9.93
N MET A 45 -1.03 1.86 9.20
CA MET A 45 0.26 2.35 8.71
C MET A 45 0.96 3.28 9.70
N TRP A 46 2.23 3.00 9.98
CA TRP A 46 3.06 3.77 10.91
C TRP A 46 4.40 4.12 10.28
N PHE A 47 4.94 5.27 10.70
CA PHE A 47 6.26 5.75 10.32
C PHE A 47 7.08 6.03 11.58
N CYS A 48 8.36 5.66 11.56
CA CYS A 48 9.32 6.13 12.54
C CYS A 48 10.70 6.40 11.95
N THR A 49 11.51 7.17 12.68
CA THR A 49 12.95 7.30 12.43
C THR A 49 13.74 6.29 13.25
N ALA A 50 14.88 5.84 12.73
CA ALA A 50 15.74 4.84 13.38
C ALA A 50 16.35 5.32 14.70
N ASP A 51 16.37 6.62 14.95
CA ASP A 51 16.75 7.22 16.24
C ASP A 51 15.57 7.34 17.22
N GLY A 52 14.35 6.94 16.81
CA GLY A 52 13.14 6.96 17.63
C GLY A 52 12.54 8.35 17.87
N THR A 53 13.11 9.41 17.30
CA THR A 53 12.66 10.80 17.56
C THR A 53 11.32 11.12 16.90
N VAL A 54 10.99 10.44 15.80
CA VAL A 54 9.69 10.51 15.13
C VAL A 54 9.03 9.15 15.23
N PHE A 55 7.79 9.14 15.71
CA PHE A 55 6.89 7.99 15.67
C PHE A 55 5.46 8.52 15.52
N LYS A 56 4.82 8.23 14.37
CA LYS A 56 3.48 8.74 14.06
C LYS A 56 2.69 7.77 13.18
N PRO A 57 1.34 7.83 13.20
CA PRO A 57 0.54 7.29 12.11
C PRO A 57 1.02 7.90 10.79
N LEU A 58 1.26 7.06 9.79
CA LEU A 58 1.68 7.55 8.47
C LEU A 58 0.48 8.17 7.75
N TYR A 59 -0.63 7.44 7.67
CA TYR A 59 -1.90 7.90 7.11
C TYR A 59 -2.97 7.79 8.20
N LYS A 60 -3.75 8.86 8.42
CA LYS A 60 -4.81 8.85 9.44
C LYS A 60 -6.07 8.20 8.88
N GLU A 61 -6.32 6.96 9.29
CA GLU A 61 -7.45 6.18 8.81
C GLU A 61 -8.79 6.64 9.38
N THR A 62 -9.83 6.52 8.56
CA THR A 62 -11.24 6.69 8.93
C THR A 62 -11.92 5.33 9.09
N PRO A 63 -13.11 5.26 9.72
CA PRO A 63 -13.87 4.01 9.81
C PRO A 63 -14.29 3.39 8.46
N LEU A 64 -14.12 4.13 7.36
CA LEU A 64 -14.44 3.69 6.00
C LEU A 64 -13.18 3.27 5.22
N ASP A 65 -11.99 3.46 5.79
CA ASP A 65 -10.75 2.97 5.23
C ASP A 65 -10.55 1.51 5.58
N TRP A 66 -10.02 0.75 4.63
CA TRP A 66 -9.34 -0.51 4.89
C TRP A 66 -8.03 -0.44 4.14
N VAL A 67 -6.97 -0.07 4.84
CA VAL A 67 -5.66 0.17 4.27
C VAL A 67 -4.85 -1.12 4.20
N THR A 68 -4.05 -1.29 3.14
CA THR A 68 -3.14 -2.44 3.02
C THR A 68 -2.03 -2.21 1.97
N HIS A 69 -1.06 -3.13 1.94
CA HIS A 69 0.04 -3.24 0.96
C HIS A 69 0.86 -1.96 0.80
N GLU A 70 1.14 -1.28 1.92
CA GLU A 70 1.97 -0.08 1.95
C GLU A 70 3.42 -0.35 1.54
N THR A 71 4.01 0.48 0.67
CA THR A 71 5.39 0.31 0.22
C THR A 71 6.11 1.62 -0.09
N PHE A 72 7.40 1.70 0.23
CA PHE A 72 8.27 2.79 -0.22
C PHE A 72 8.46 2.69 -1.74
N ALA A 73 7.91 3.65 -2.48
CA ALA A 73 8.08 3.69 -3.93
C ALA A 73 9.21 4.64 -4.34
N THR A 74 9.32 5.80 -3.68
CA THR A 74 10.36 6.81 -3.95
C THR A 74 10.89 7.42 -2.66
N LYS A 75 11.78 8.42 -2.78
CA LYS A 75 12.33 9.17 -1.65
C LYS A 75 11.27 9.83 -0.77
N ASP A 76 10.20 10.32 -1.39
CA ASP A 76 9.20 11.15 -0.72
C ASP A 76 7.82 10.50 -0.68
N PHE A 77 7.60 9.39 -1.39
CA PHE A 77 6.28 8.76 -1.47
C PHE A 77 6.27 7.31 -0.99
N VAL A 78 5.28 7.04 -0.14
CA VAL A 78 4.80 5.68 0.17
C VAL A 78 3.49 5.48 -0.58
N TYR A 79 3.40 4.37 -1.28
CA TYR A 79 2.18 3.93 -1.97
C TYR A 79 1.47 2.89 -1.14
N PHE A 80 0.15 2.84 -1.19
CA PHE A 80 -0.67 1.87 -0.48
C PHE A 80 -2.03 1.73 -1.17
N ASN A 81 -2.81 0.74 -0.75
CA ASN A 81 -4.17 0.56 -1.24
C ASN A 81 -5.20 0.85 -0.15
N ILE A 82 -6.28 1.53 -0.53
CA ILE A 82 -7.53 1.56 0.24
C ILE A 82 -8.49 0.60 -0.44
N LEU A 83 -8.96 -0.43 0.26
CA LEU A 83 -9.84 -1.43 -0.32
C LEU A 83 -11.31 -1.02 -0.25
N GLY A 84 -12.08 -1.39 -1.27
CA GLY A 84 -13.52 -1.14 -1.37
C GLY A 84 -14.32 -2.42 -1.64
N PHE A 85 -13.93 -3.56 -1.05
CA PHE A 85 -14.62 -4.85 -1.28
C PHE A 85 -15.91 -5.03 -0.48
N GLN A 86 -16.09 -4.29 0.62
CA GLN A 86 -17.34 -4.34 1.39
C GLN A 86 -18.27 -3.18 1.01
N PRO A 87 -19.60 -3.34 1.08
CA PRO A 87 -20.55 -2.26 0.83
C PRO A 87 -20.31 -0.99 1.67
N ARG A 88 -19.82 -1.14 2.91
CA ARG A 88 -19.46 -0.01 3.79
C ARG A 88 -18.29 0.80 3.25
N LEU A 89 -17.27 0.13 2.70
CA LEU A 89 -16.03 0.76 2.23
C LEU A 89 -16.22 1.49 0.90
N ARG A 90 -17.20 1.07 0.10
CA ARG A 90 -17.53 1.68 -1.21
C ARG A 90 -18.19 3.06 -1.11
N LYS A 91 -18.28 3.65 0.08
CA LYS A 91 -18.86 4.97 0.33
C LYS A 91 -17.86 6.12 0.18
N GLN A 92 -16.59 5.80 -0.11
CA GLN A 92 -15.53 6.76 -0.36
C GLN A 92 -14.56 6.27 -1.46
N ALA A 93 -13.53 7.07 -1.75
CA ALA A 93 -12.48 6.72 -2.71
C ALA A 93 -11.71 5.46 -2.27
N SER A 94 -11.27 4.67 -3.24
CA SER A 94 -10.52 3.42 -3.00
C SER A 94 -9.54 3.14 -4.15
N GLY A 95 -8.58 2.24 -3.98
CA GLY A 95 -7.56 1.92 -4.98
C GLY A 95 -6.18 2.37 -4.54
N ILE A 96 -5.32 2.68 -5.52
CA ILE A 96 -3.91 3.04 -5.30
C ILE A 96 -3.85 4.47 -4.81
N VAL A 97 -3.26 4.66 -3.65
CA VAL A 97 -3.05 5.95 -3.00
C VAL A 97 -1.55 6.12 -2.77
N ARG A 98 -1.08 7.37 -2.80
CA ARG A 98 0.24 7.72 -2.27
C ARG A 98 0.12 8.79 -1.20
N ILE A 99 1.07 8.77 -0.28
CA ILE A 99 1.26 9.82 0.71
C ILE A 99 2.67 10.38 0.61
N ASN A 100 2.78 11.70 0.65
CA ASN A 100 4.05 12.41 0.71
C ASN A 100 4.57 12.44 2.15
N LEU A 101 5.75 11.87 2.40
CA LEU A 101 6.38 11.80 3.72
C LEU A 101 6.79 13.17 4.30
N ARG A 102 6.86 14.20 3.46
CA ARG A 102 7.30 15.55 3.81
C ARG A 102 6.16 16.48 4.13
N THR A 103 5.03 16.32 3.45
CA THR A 103 3.87 17.23 3.54
C THR A 103 2.62 16.57 4.11
N ASP A 104 2.61 15.25 4.24
CA ASP A 104 1.44 14.43 4.57
C ASP A 104 0.30 14.55 3.52
N ASP A 105 0.59 15.09 2.33
CA ASP A 105 -0.38 15.15 1.22
C ASP A 105 -0.71 13.75 0.72
N VAL A 106 -2.00 13.49 0.53
CA VAL A 106 -2.54 12.20 0.08
C VAL A 106 -3.19 12.36 -1.29
N GLU A 107 -2.80 11.50 -2.23
CA GLU A 107 -3.31 11.56 -3.61
C GLU A 107 -3.78 10.17 -4.07
N LEU A 108 -4.99 10.12 -4.63
CA LEU A 108 -5.51 8.93 -5.30
C LEU A 108 -4.91 8.84 -6.70
N ILE A 109 -4.19 7.76 -6.97
CA ILE A 109 -3.51 7.53 -8.24
C ILE A 109 -4.40 6.77 -9.22
N GLY A 110 -5.19 5.83 -8.73
CA GLY A 110 -6.06 5.06 -9.61
C GLY A 110 -7.07 4.20 -8.87
N GLN A 111 -8.22 4.00 -9.50
CA GLN A 111 -9.29 3.14 -8.99
C GLN A 111 -9.68 2.10 -10.04
N VAL A 112 -10.22 0.98 -9.55
CA VAL A 112 -10.78 -0.07 -10.38
C VAL A 112 -12.17 0.34 -10.87
N GLU A 113 -12.34 0.38 -12.19
CA GLU A 113 -13.59 0.83 -12.81
C GLU A 113 -14.37 -0.29 -13.50
N LEU A 114 -13.67 -1.24 -14.14
CA LEU A 114 -14.30 -2.30 -14.95
C LEU A 114 -15.02 -3.33 -14.08
N GLU A 115 -16.18 -3.80 -14.55
CA GLU A 115 -16.99 -4.78 -13.80
C GLU A 115 -16.25 -6.09 -13.54
N LYS A 116 -15.48 -6.57 -14.55
CA LYS A 116 -14.64 -7.76 -14.41
C LYS A 116 -13.57 -7.64 -13.31
N ASP A 117 -13.06 -6.43 -13.08
CA ASP A 117 -12.00 -6.19 -12.09
C ASP A 117 -12.57 -6.12 -10.67
N ARG A 118 -13.90 -6.05 -10.55
CA ARG A 118 -14.60 -6.05 -9.27
C ARG A 118 -14.84 -7.44 -8.75
N GLN A 119 -14.73 -8.48 -9.57
CA GLN A 119 -15.03 -9.85 -9.16
C GLN A 119 -13.72 -10.57 -8.82
N ALA A 120 -13.38 -10.66 -7.53
CA ALA A 120 -12.41 -11.65 -7.08
C ALA A 120 -13.10 -12.92 -6.62
N ILE A 121 -12.40 -14.04 -6.82
CA ILE A 121 -12.52 -15.29 -6.06
C ILE A 121 -14.00 -15.64 -5.85
N ASP A 122 -14.64 -16.23 -6.87
CA ASP A 122 -16.05 -16.68 -6.91
C ASP A 122 -16.87 -16.32 -5.65
N GLY A 123 -17.39 -15.09 -5.64
CA GLY A 123 -18.35 -14.60 -4.65
C GLY A 123 -17.80 -14.10 -3.30
N GLN A 124 -16.48 -14.14 -3.05
CA GLN A 124 -15.91 -13.76 -1.75
C GLN A 124 -15.49 -12.28 -1.66
N LEU A 125 -14.95 -11.71 -2.74
CA LEU A 125 -14.43 -10.33 -2.74
C LEU A 125 -14.95 -9.57 -3.98
N VAL A 126 -16.18 -9.08 -3.89
CA VAL A 126 -16.77 -8.21 -4.93
C VAL A 126 -16.50 -6.75 -4.57
N GLY A 127 -15.57 -6.07 -5.25
CA GLY A 127 -15.02 -4.82 -4.73
C GLY A 127 -14.53 -3.77 -5.70
N ARG A 128 -14.37 -2.55 -5.18
CA ARG A 128 -13.64 -1.46 -5.83
C ARG A 128 -12.24 -1.36 -5.21
N GLY A 129 -11.18 -1.49 -5.99
CA GLY A 129 -9.82 -1.21 -5.54
C GLY A 129 -8.81 -2.19 -6.10
N PHE A 130 -7.57 -1.73 -6.19
CA PHE A 130 -6.41 -2.56 -6.46
C PHE A 130 -6.08 -3.40 -5.23
N TRP A 131 -5.50 -4.57 -5.43
CA TRP A 131 -5.09 -5.44 -4.34
C TRP A 131 -3.67 -5.07 -3.89
N HIS A 132 -2.67 -5.23 -4.75
CA HIS A 132 -1.29 -4.80 -4.49
C HIS A 132 -0.95 -3.59 -5.37
N CYS A 133 0.07 -2.85 -4.96
CA CYS A 133 0.58 -1.73 -5.74
C CYS A 133 2.08 -1.51 -5.52
N ASN A 134 2.72 -0.93 -6.53
CA ASN A 134 4.01 -0.27 -6.38
C ASN A 134 4.13 0.89 -7.38
N ALA A 135 5.25 1.61 -7.38
CA ALA A 135 5.54 2.63 -8.38
C ALA A 135 6.98 2.55 -8.90
N SER A 136 7.19 3.10 -10.10
CA SER A 136 8.52 3.27 -10.65
C SER A 136 9.32 4.29 -9.83
N ARG A 137 10.64 4.10 -9.75
CA ARG A 137 11.53 4.95 -8.93
C ARG A 137 11.53 6.42 -9.34
N ASP A 138 11.24 6.71 -10.60
CA ASP A 138 11.08 8.07 -11.15
C ASP A 138 9.68 8.66 -10.91
N ASN A 139 8.82 7.96 -10.15
CA ASN A 139 7.46 8.36 -9.81
C ASN A 139 6.55 8.57 -11.04
N LYS A 140 6.93 8.07 -12.21
CA LYS A 140 6.18 8.26 -13.46
C LYS A 140 5.01 7.30 -13.57
N TRP A 141 5.18 6.09 -13.06
CA TRP A 141 4.22 5.01 -13.22
C TRP A 141 3.88 4.38 -11.87
N ALA A 142 2.60 4.14 -11.62
CA ALA A 142 2.14 3.21 -10.60
C ALA A 142 1.73 1.90 -11.28
N ALA A 143 1.96 0.78 -10.63
CA ALA A 143 1.47 -0.52 -11.05
C ALA A 143 0.54 -1.07 -9.99
N GLY A 144 -0.52 -1.75 -10.41
CA GLY A 144 -1.39 -2.46 -9.48
C GLY A 144 -2.12 -3.61 -10.16
N ASP A 145 -2.37 -4.66 -9.39
CA ASP A 145 -3.20 -5.79 -9.79
C ASP A 145 -4.61 -5.67 -9.21
N THR A 146 -5.58 -6.22 -9.92
CA THR A 146 -6.97 -6.26 -9.49
C THR A 146 -7.32 -7.64 -8.99
N PHE A 147 -8.33 -7.68 -8.13
CA PHE A 147 -9.02 -8.89 -7.71
C PHE A 147 -9.53 -9.77 -8.87
N GLY A 148 -9.82 -9.18 -10.03
CA GLY A 148 -10.20 -9.89 -11.26
C GLY A 148 -9.02 -10.39 -12.10
N GLY A 149 -7.78 -10.26 -11.63
CA GLY A 149 -6.59 -10.80 -12.29
C GLY A 149 -6.07 -9.96 -13.45
N ASN A 150 -6.35 -8.65 -13.46
CA ASN A 150 -5.70 -7.73 -14.40
C ASN A 150 -4.58 -6.96 -13.71
N VAL A 151 -3.50 -6.71 -14.44
CA VAL A 151 -2.40 -5.83 -14.00
C VAL A 151 -2.41 -4.58 -14.85
N TRP A 152 -2.40 -3.43 -14.18
CA TRP A 152 -2.44 -2.12 -14.80
C TRP A 152 -1.18 -1.33 -14.48
N LEU A 153 -0.76 -0.52 -15.45
CA LEU A 153 0.16 0.59 -15.27
C LEU A 153 -0.65 1.89 -15.32
N VAL A 154 -0.40 2.81 -14.42
CA VAL A 154 -1.07 4.12 -14.34
C VAL A 154 0.00 5.20 -14.44
N ASN A 155 -0.12 6.08 -15.42
CA ASN A 155 0.70 7.28 -15.47
C ASN A 155 0.30 8.20 -14.31
N VAL A 156 1.23 8.47 -13.42
CA VAL A 156 0.96 9.20 -12.18
C VAL A 156 0.56 10.65 -12.43
N GLN A 157 1.01 11.25 -13.53
CA GLN A 157 0.73 12.66 -13.87
C GLN A 157 -0.58 12.82 -14.63
N THR A 158 -0.87 11.90 -15.56
CA THR A 158 -2.01 12.03 -16.48
C THR A 158 -3.21 11.17 -16.07
N GLY A 159 -3.02 10.20 -15.18
CA GLY A 159 -4.04 9.17 -14.87
C GLY A 159 -4.28 8.18 -16.01
N GLU A 160 -3.51 8.27 -17.11
CA GLU A 160 -3.62 7.34 -18.24
C GLU A 160 -3.28 5.93 -17.78
N ARG A 161 -4.09 4.95 -18.20
CA ARG A 161 -3.95 3.55 -17.79
C ARG A 161 -3.60 2.67 -18.97
N HIS A 162 -2.57 1.84 -18.77
CA HIS A 162 -2.20 0.79 -19.70
C HIS A 162 -2.48 -0.57 -19.07
N TRP A 163 -3.17 -1.42 -19.81
CA TRP A 163 -3.39 -2.79 -19.41
C TRP A 163 -2.15 -3.61 -19.77
N LEU A 164 -1.49 -4.22 -18.79
CA LEU A 164 -0.26 -4.99 -18.99
C LEU A 164 -0.51 -6.49 -19.12
N ALA A 165 -1.37 -7.03 -18.26
CA ALA A 165 -1.68 -8.45 -18.23
C ALA A 165 -3.11 -8.69 -17.77
N SER A 166 -3.67 -9.83 -18.18
CA SER A 166 -5.06 -10.21 -17.90
C SER A 166 -5.19 -11.68 -17.54
N ASP A 167 -6.27 -12.00 -16.82
CA ASP A 167 -6.59 -13.37 -16.43
C ASP A 167 -5.44 -14.05 -15.66
N THR A 168 -4.66 -13.26 -14.91
CA THR A 168 -3.72 -13.81 -13.95
C THR A 168 -4.53 -14.52 -12.88
N LYS A 169 -4.37 -15.84 -12.80
CA LYS A 169 -5.10 -16.65 -11.83
C LYS A 169 -4.74 -16.20 -10.41
N MET A 170 -5.67 -16.40 -9.48
CA MET A 170 -5.48 -16.08 -8.06
C MET A 170 -4.94 -17.26 -7.24
N LYS A 171 -4.89 -18.46 -7.85
CA LYS A 171 -4.39 -19.70 -7.26
C LYS A 171 -3.70 -20.54 -8.35
N PRO A 172 -2.63 -21.29 -8.03
CA PRO A 172 -1.95 -21.34 -6.72
C PRO A 172 -1.21 -20.04 -6.39
N ASP A 173 -0.84 -19.28 -7.41
CA ASP A 173 -0.16 -17.98 -7.30
C ASP A 173 -1.08 -16.84 -7.77
N HIS A 174 -0.68 -15.60 -7.48
CA HIS A 174 -1.31 -14.38 -7.98
C HIS A 174 -0.25 -13.32 -8.28
N ALA A 175 -0.63 -12.30 -9.06
CA ALA A 175 0.28 -11.21 -9.40
C ALA A 175 0.56 -10.32 -8.19
N HIS A 176 1.79 -9.84 -8.06
CA HIS A 176 2.20 -8.90 -7.02
C HIS A 176 3.17 -7.85 -7.61
N PRO A 177 2.66 -6.79 -8.24
CA PRO A 177 3.52 -5.77 -8.86
C PRO A 177 4.47 -5.14 -7.84
N SER A 178 5.74 -5.01 -8.21
CA SER A 178 6.83 -4.52 -7.35
C SER A 178 7.84 -3.69 -8.10
#